data_AF-H3ZM25-F1
#
_entry.id   AF-H3ZM25-F1
#
_cell.length_a   1.000
_cell.length_b   1.000
_cell.length_c   1.000
_cell.angle_alpha   90.00
_cell.angle_beta   90.00
_cell.angle_gamma   90.00
#
_symmetry.space_group_name_H-M   'P 1'
#
loop_
_entity.id
_entity.type
_entity.pdbx_description
1 polymer ?
#
loop_
_entity_poly.entity_id
_entity_poly.type
_entity_poly.pdbx_seq_one_letter_code
_entity_poly.pdbx_strand_id
1 'polypeptide(L)'
;MGSKIIAIVLVFLSMISGCISYPRVSPTANNTPTEACEDADYYFLDSAIECTITPEEIEALLPIADELKEGDIREDVWKILEWEESKIEYDFEKAALPPAKITTYPTGKVEISRGSKIQSPSETVNLGRGICTDYTVLTLALLFAMNYTEAYALEINFENSETGHAAALVKINGKFFVLDQKPPVMDLGSYYLHWKKVEGKTISNATLYRVLWGDRAQVEKIGVLYPSDFLGEDYTFTNFDANRLAFGIMERIESEFPDLKKDENLKSGKPIGYSSGKRWLMTFPNFAMYYTPEFHEQFVDYIYSNLKDTPEILADLGDYSYFWVDVKAEGEDLKVELVLARK
;
A
#
# COMPACT_ATOMS: atom_id res chain seq x y z
N MET A 1 -29.82 -18.11 27.00
CA MET A 1 -29.64 -17.87 25.56
C MET A 1 -28.17 -18.04 25.24
N GLY A 2 -27.83 -19.00 24.38
CA GLY A 2 -26.44 -19.21 23.94
C GLY A 2 -26.08 -18.16 22.90
N SER A 3 -25.25 -17.19 23.26
CA SER A 3 -24.63 -16.30 22.26
C SER A 3 -23.64 -17.14 21.47
N LYS A 4 -23.92 -17.36 20.17
CA LYS A 4 -22.96 -17.98 19.26
C LYS A 4 -21.99 -16.88 18.82
N ILE A 5 -20.75 -16.99 19.26
CA ILE A 5 -19.65 -16.15 18.78
C ILE A 5 -19.17 -16.78 17.48
N ILE A 6 -19.26 -16.04 16.38
CA ILE A 6 -18.63 -16.44 15.13
C ILE A 6 -17.44 -15.51 14.94
N ALA A 7 -16.25 -16.10 14.92
CA ALA A 7 -14.99 -15.39 14.67
C ALA A 7 -14.59 -15.64 13.22
N ILE A 8 -14.42 -14.56 12.46
CA ILE A 8 -13.87 -14.60 11.11
C ILE A 8 -12.44 -14.06 11.22
N VAL A 9 -11.48 -14.90 10.87
CA VAL A 9 -10.07 -14.50 10.78
C VAL A 9 -9.76 -14.29 9.31
N LEU A 10 -9.62 -13.03 8.91
CA LEU A 10 -9.07 -12.69 7.59
C LEU A 10 -7.56 -12.87 7.67
N VAL A 11 -7.04 -13.90 7.00
CA VAL A 11 -5.60 -14.16 6.92
C VAL A 11 -5.08 -13.49 5.66
N PHE A 12 -4.53 -12.29 5.80
CA PHE A 12 -3.74 -11.65 4.75
C PHE A 12 -2.34 -12.27 4.76
N LEU A 13 -2.00 -13.04 3.72
CA LEU A 13 -0.64 -13.51 3.50
C LEU A 13 0.22 -12.31 3.04
N SER A 14 1.08 -11.84 3.94
CA SER A 14 2.16 -10.91 3.59
C SER A 14 3.28 -11.71 2.95
N MET A 15 3.56 -11.45 1.68
CA MET A 15 4.66 -12.02 0.92
C MET A 15 5.33 -10.88 0.14
N ILE A 16 5.72 -9.81 0.83
CA ILE A 16 6.51 -8.76 0.18
C ILE A 16 7.96 -9.24 0.19
N SER A 17 8.33 -9.99 -0.85
CA SER A 17 9.72 -10.41 -1.05
C SER A 17 10.51 -9.25 -1.66
N GLY A 18 11.70 -8.97 -1.12
CA GLY A 18 12.57 -7.93 -1.69
C GLY A 18 13.05 -8.34 -3.09
N CYS A 19 12.95 -7.42 -4.05
CA CYS A 19 13.20 -7.67 -5.46
C CYS A 19 14.47 -7.00 -6.05
N ILE A 20 15.16 -6.13 -5.30
CA ILE A 20 16.28 -5.33 -5.85
C ILE A 20 17.62 -5.93 -5.46
N SER A 21 18.36 -6.52 -6.38
CA SER A 21 19.63 -7.14 -5.99
C SER A 21 20.86 -6.20 -6.05
N TYR A 22 21.77 -6.30 -5.07
CA TYR A 22 23.01 -5.53 -4.90
C TYR A 22 24.29 -6.43 -4.94
N PRO A 23 25.50 -5.88 -5.22
CA PRO A 23 25.82 -4.48 -5.51
C PRO A 23 25.52 -4.11 -6.97
N ARG A 24 24.94 -2.92 -7.15
CA ARG A 24 24.74 -2.29 -8.46
C ARG A 24 25.86 -1.28 -8.69
N VAL A 25 26.73 -1.55 -9.67
CA VAL A 25 27.71 -0.57 -10.13
C VAL A 25 27.05 0.20 -11.27
N SER A 26 26.58 1.42 -10.99
CA SER A 26 26.11 2.34 -12.03
C SER A 26 27.31 2.75 -12.89
N PRO A 27 27.18 2.82 -14.23
CA PRO A 27 28.23 3.36 -15.06
C PRO A 27 28.56 4.79 -14.59
N THR A 28 29.84 5.08 -14.33
CA THR A 28 30.29 6.44 -14.05
C THR A 28 29.78 7.38 -15.12
N ALA A 29 28.92 8.32 -14.72
CA ALA A 29 28.40 9.40 -15.54
C ALA A 29 29.55 10.23 -16.11
N ASN A 30 29.96 9.92 -17.33
CA ASN A 30 30.78 10.77 -18.15
C ASN A 30 29.92 11.29 -19.30
N ASN A 31 29.42 12.51 -19.10
CA ASN A 31 29.15 13.55 -20.11
C ASN A 31 28.45 13.12 -21.40
N THR A 32 27.13 13.31 -21.42
CA THR A 32 26.31 14.12 -22.35
C THR A 32 24.90 13.52 -22.29
N PRO A 33 23.80 14.28 -22.09
CA PRO A 33 22.46 13.71 -22.17
C PRO A 33 22.22 13.25 -23.60
N THR A 34 22.33 11.95 -23.85
CA THR A 34 21.72 11.35 -25.03
C THR A 34 20.22 11.31 -24.76
N GLU A 35 19.42 11.87 -25.67
CA GLU A 35 17.95 11.87 -25.61
C GLU A 35 17.33 10.46 -25.60
N ALA A 36 18.11 9.41 -25.82
CA ALA A 36 17.65 8.03 -25.92
C ALA A 36 18.16 7.20 -24.74
N CYS A 37 17.25 6.49 -24.09
CA CYS A 37 17.54 5.51 -23.06
C CYS A 37 18.32 4.30 -23.62
N GLU A 38 19.39 3.93 -22.93
CA GLU A 38 20.19 2.75 -23.23
C GLU A 38 19.63 1.51 -22.51
N ASP A 39 20.05 0.33 -22.97
CA ASP A 39 19.56 -0.96 -22.43
C ASP A 39 19.80 -1.13 -20.93
N ALA A 40 20.88 -0.52 -20.41
CA ALA A 40 21.26 -0.57 -19.00
C ALA A 40 20.34 0.26 -18.10
N ASP A 41 19.70 1.32 -18.63
CA ASP A 41 18.90 2.26 -17.84
C ASP A 41 17.68 1.58 -17.23
N TYR A 42 17.13 0.57 -17.92
CA TYR A 42 15.99 -0.24 -17.47
C TYR A 42 16.32 -1.17 -16.29
N TYR A 43 17.55 -1.19 -15.78
CA TYR A 43 17.94 -2.01 -14.63
C TYR A 43 18.14 -1.21 -13.35
N PHE A 44 18.15 0.12 -13.40
CA PHE A 44 18.29 1.00 -12.25
C PHE A 44 16.98 1.78 -12.05
N LEU A 45 16.49 1.87 -10.81
CA LEU A 45 15.16 2.42 -10.56
C LEU A 45 15.02 3.87 -11.05
N ASP A 46 16.01 4.72 -10.75
CA ASP A 46 16.04 6.12 -11.14
C ASP A 46 15.98 6.30 -12.67
N SER A 47 16.86 5.60 -13.38
CA SER A 47 16.98 5.68 -14.83
C SER A 47 15.77 5.05 -15.52
N ALA A 48 15.27 3.93 -14.99
CA ALA A 48 14.07 3.27 -15.51
C ALA A 48 12.83 4.16 -15.37
N ILE A 49 12.65 4.88 -14.26
CA ILE A 49 11.53 5.83 -14.09
C ILE A 49 11.57 6.88 -15.21
N GLU A 50 12.72 7.51 -15.48
CA GLU A 50 12.85 8.50 -16.57
C GLU A 50 12.60 7.90 -17.96
N CYS A 51 12.98 6.63 -18.15
CA CYS A 51 12.89 5.95 -19.44
C CYS A 51 11.53 5.33 -19.75
N THR A 52 10.79 4.92 -18.72
CA THR A 52 9.54 4.15 -18.86
C THR A 52 8.29 4.97 -18.61
N ILE A 53 8.39 6.11 -17.93
CA ILE A 53 7.26 7.00 -17.73
C ILE A 53 7.31 8.10 -18.80
N THR A 54 6.72 7.82 -19.96
CA THR A 54 6.64 8.72 -21.13
C THR A 54 5.21 9.24 -21.34
N PRO A 55 5.00 10.30 -22.15
CA PRO A 55 3.66 10.77 -22.49
C PRO A 55 2.74 9.69 -23.05
N GLU A 56 3.26 8.79 -23.89
CA GLU A 56 2.51 7.68 -24.47
C GLU A 56 2.08 6.66 -23.40
N GLU A 57 2.95 6.39 -22.43
CA GLU A 57 2.64 5.51 -21.30
C GLU A 57 1.59 6.13 -20.37
N ILE A 58 1.68 7.45 -20.12
CA ILE A 58 0.65 8.18 -19.38
C ILE A 58 -0.69 8.16 -20.12
N GLU A 59 -0.70 8.39 -21.44
CA GLU A 59 -1.91 8.32 -22.26
C GLU A 59 -2.55 6.92 -22.21
N ALA A 60 -1.74 5.87 -22.25
CA ALA A 60 -2.22 4.48 -22.15
C ALA A 60 -2.87 4.16 -20.79
N LEU A 61 -2.48 4.85 -19.72
CA LEU A 61 -3.02 4.67 -18.38
C LEU A 61 -4.25 5.53 -18.07
N LEU A 62 -4.57 6.55 -18.88
CA LEU A 62 -5.71 7.45 -18.63
C LEU A 62 -7.03 6.71 -18.35
N PRO A 63 -7.42 5.65 -19.08
CA PRO A 63 -8.67 4.95 -18.78
C PRO A 63 -8.71 4.32 -17.38
N ILE A 64 -7.57 3.85 -16.87
CA ILE A 64 -7.46 3.28 -15.52
C ILE A 64 -7.43 4.42 -14.50
N ALA A 65 -6.66 5.47 -14.75
CA ALA A 65 -6.59 6.64 -13.88
C ALA A 65 -7.96 7.31 -13.71
N ASP A 66 -8.75 7.45 -14.78
CA ASP A 66 -10.09 8.04 -14.75
C ASP A 66 -11.09 7.17 -13.97
N GLU A 67 -10.93 5.84 -13.96
CA GLU A 67 -11.75 4.93 -13.15
C GLU A 67 -11.44 5.05 -11.65
N LEU A 68 -10.17 5.25 -11.31
CA LEU A 68 -9.68 5.21 -9.93
C LEU A 68 -9.70 6.58 -9.22
N LYS A 69 -9.76 7.68 -9.97
CA LYS A 69 -9.60 9.04 -9.42
C LYS A 69 -10.87 9.58 -8.81
N GLU A 70 -10.79 9.92 -7.53
CA GLU A 70 -11.85 10.54 -6.72
C GLU A 70 -11.57 12.03 -6.45
N GLY A 71 -10.32 12.48 -6.64
CA GLY A 71 -9.92 13.89 -6.54
C GLY A 71 -9.44 14.34 -5.15
N ASP A 72 -9.29 13.39 -4.21
CA ASP A 72 -8.48 13.55 -2.99
C ASP A 72 -7.32 12.55 -3.06
N ILE A 73 -6.09 13.03 -2.89
CA ILE A 73 -4.89 12.20 -2.95
C ILE A 73 -4.95 11.00 -2.00
N ARG A 74 -5.66 11.12 -0.86
CA ARG A 74 -5.82 10.01 0.09
C ARG A 74 -6.66 8.88 -0.47
N GLU A 75 -7.76 9.22 -1.16
CA GLU A 75 -8.61 8.26 -1.84
C GLU A 75 -7.92 7.69 -3.07
N ASP A 76 -7.34 8.56 -3.90
CA ASP A 76 -6.69 8.18 -5.15
C ASP A 76 -5.58 7.14 -4.92
N VAL A 77 -4.69 7.37 -3.95
CA VAL A 77 -3.60 6.41 -3.66
C VAL A 77 -4.12 5.09 -3.08
N TRP A 78 -5.20 5.14 -2.30
CA TRP A 78 -5.80 3.94 -1.73
C TRP A 78 -6.47 3.11 -2.83
N LYS A 79 -7.16 3.76 -3.76
CA LYS A 79 -7.77 3.13 -4.94
C LYS A 79 -6.73 2.53 -5.88
N ILE A 80 -5.58 3.20 -6.06
CA ILE A 80 -4.45 2.60 -6.78
C ILE A 80 -4.02 1.28 -6.12
N LEU A 81 -3.81 1.27 -4.80
CA LEU A 81 -3.38 0.06 -4.11
C LEU A 81 -4.43 -1.06 -4.12
N GLU A 82 -5.72 -0.75 -3.96
CA GLU A 82 -6.81 -1.72 -4.10
C GLU A 82 -6.86 -2.32 -5.51
N TRP A 83 -6.66 -1.47 -6.52
CA TRP A 83 -6.62 -1.90 -7.91
C TRP A 83 -5.41 -2.79 -8.18
N GLU A 84 -4.22 -2.37 -7.76
CA GLU A 84 -2.97 -3.14 -7.89
C GLU A 84 -3.09 -4.51 -7.23
N GLU A 85 -3.60 -4.58 -6.00
CA GLU A 85 -3.84 -5.85 -5.28
C GLU A 85 -4.79 -6.78 -6.06
N SER A 86 -5.79 -6.22 -6.73
CA SER A 86 -6.81 -7.01 -7.44
C SER A 86 -6.44 -7.38 -8.88
N LYS A 87 -5.50 -6.67 -9.51
CA LYS A 87 -5.20 -6.79 -10.95
C LYS A 87 -3.80 -7.26 -11.26
N ILE A 88 -2.84 -7.01 -10.38
CA ILE A 88 -1.42 -7.29 -10.65
C ILE A 88 -0.94 -8.33 -9.64
N GLU A 89 -0.46 -9.47 -10.14
CA GLU A 89 0.15 -10.51 -9.32
C GLU A 89 1.66 -10.27 -9.13
N TYR A 90 2.20 -10.71 -7.99
CA TYR A 90 3.63 -10.63 -7.77
C TYR A 90 4.39 -11.70 -8.59
N ASP A 91 5.32 -11.27 -9.44
CA ASP A 91 6.13 -12.15 -10.29
C ASP A 91 7.32 -12.72 -9.53
N PHE A 92 7.08 -13.81 -8.79
CA PHE A 92 8.10 -14.52 -8.02
C PHE A 92 9.22 -15.10 -8.90
N GLU A 93 8.93 -15.48 -10.14
CA GLU A 93 9.94 -16.02 -11.07
C GLU A 93 10.93 -14.92 -11.48
N LYS A 94 10.41 -13.73 -11.82
CA LYS A 94 11.22 -12.55 -12.12
C LYS A 94 12.01 -12.09 -10.89
N ALA A 95 11.42 -12.11 -9.71
CA ALA A 95 12.07 -11.70 -8.46
C ALA A 95 13.21 -12.65 -8.04
N ALA A 96 13.13 -13.93 -8.40
CA ALA A 96 14.15 -14.92 -8.10
C ALA A 96 15.40 -14.84 -9.01
N LEU A 97 15.37 -14.00 -10.06
CA LEU A 97 16.50 -13.81 -10.94
C LEU A 97 17.68 -13.13 -10.21
N PRO A 98 18.93 -13.52 -10.50
CA PRO A 98 20.09 -12.92 -9.86
C PRO A 98 20.30 -11.46 -10.29
N PRO A 99 20.99 -10.64 -9.47
CA PRO A 99 21.27 -9.23 -9.77
C PRO A 99 21.82 -9.01 -11.16
N ALA A 100 21.38 -7.94 -11.83
CA ALA A 100 21.95 -7.55 -13.10
C ALA A 100 23.46 -7.42 -13.02
N LYS A 101 24.17 -8.02 -13.99
CA LYS A 101 25.61 -7.87 -14.13
C LYS A 101 25.87 -7.07 -15.39
N ILE A 102 26.24 -5.81 -15.18
CA ILE A 102 26.49 -4.85 -16.25
C ILE A 102 28.01 -4.69 -16.36
N THR A 103 28.55 -5.00 -17.53
CA THR A 103 29.98 -4.88 -17.84
C THR A 103 30.17 -3.83 -18.92
N THR A 104 30.81 -2.72 -18.58
CA THR A 104 31.20 -1.69 -19.53
C THR A 104 32.63 -1.94 -19.98
N TYR A 105 32.82 -2.22 -21.26
CA TYR A 105 34.13 -2.41 -21.85
C TYR A 105 34.81 -1.07 -22.18
N PRO A 106 36.16 -1.02 -22.25
CA PRO A 106 36.88 0.20 -22.66
C PRO A 106 36.48 0.76 -24.03
N THR A 107 35.85 -0.07 -24.87
CA THR A 107 35.31 0.31 -26.19
C THR A 107 33.97 1.05 -26.11
N GLY A 108 33.40 1.23 -24.92
CA GLY A 108 32.05 1.76 -24.71
C GLY A 108 30.93 0.73 -24.90
N LYS A 109 31.26 -0.53 -25.26
CA LYS A 109 30.26 -1.61 -25.33
C LYS A 109 29.76 -1.91 -23.91
N VAL A 110 28.45 -1.95 -23.73
CA VAL A 110 27.79 -2.44 -22.51
C VAL A 110 27.28 -3.86 -22.76
N GLU A 111 27.54 -4.76 -21.80
CA GLU A 111 27.03 -6.13 -21.82
C GLU A 111 26.30 -6.45 -20.52
N ILE A 112 25.08 -6.95 -20.65
CA ILE A 112 24.21 -7.31 -19.53
C ILE A 112 23.96 -8.80 -19.58
N SER A 113 24.46 -9.54 -18.59
CA SER A 113 24.50 -11.01 -18.65
C SER A 113 23.43 -11.72 -17.81
N ARG A 114 22.68 -10.99 -16.97
CA ARG A 114 21.66 -11.51 -16.04
C ARG A 114 20.81 -10.35 -15.48
N GLY A 115 19.84 -10.68 -14.63
CA GLY A 115 18.89 -9.72 -14.04
C GLY A 115 17.64 -9.53 -14.90
N SER A 116 16.66 -8.84 -14.35
CA SER A 116 15.42 -8.48 -15.03
C SER A 116 15.34 -6.98 -15.24
N LYS A 117 14.81 -6.59 -16.40
CA LYS A 117 14.46 -5.19 -16.69
C LYS A 117 13.22 -4.79 -15.92
N ILE A 118 13.20 -3.55 -15.49
CA ILE A 118 12.01 -2.89 -15.00
C ILE A 118 11.07 -2.70 -16.20
N GLN A 119 9.82 -3.13 -16.02
CA GLN A 119 8.79 -3.04 -17.05
C GLN A 119 8.31 -1.61 -17.21
N SER A 120 7.82 -1.29 -18.41
CA SER A 120 7.00 -0.09 -18.58
C SER A 120 5.65 -0.23 -17.86
N PRO A 121 4.99 0.89 -17.49
CA PRO A 121 3.69 0.82 -16.85
C PRO A 121 2.67 -0.01 -17.64
N SER A 122 2.53 0.24 -18.95
CA SER A 122 1.61 -0.50 -19.81
C SER A 122 1.97 -1.98 -19.93
N GLU A 123 3.26 -2.33 -19.93
CA GLU A 123 3.71 -3.73 -19.90
C GLU A 123 3.27 -4.43 -18.62
N THR A 124 3.44 -3.80 -17.44
CA THR A 124 2.99 -4.36 -16.17
C THR A 124 1.48 -4.58 -16.14
N VAL A 125 0.70 -3.60 -16.61
CA VAL A 125 -0.76 -3.74 -16.74
C VAL A 125 -1.14 -4.89 -17.66
N ASN A 126 -0.52 -4.97 -18.85
CA ASN A 126 -0.86 -5.98 -19.86
C ASN A 126 -0.46 -7.40 -19.43
N LEU A 127 0.65 -7.55 -18.72
CA LEU A 127 1.08 -8.83 -18.17
C LEU A 127 0.26 -9.24 -16.95
N GLY A 128 -0.36 -8.28 -16.25
CA GLY A 128 -1.07 -8.51 -14.99
C GLY A 128 -0.15 -9.01 -13.88
N ARG A 129 1.16 -8.75 -13.98
CA ARG A 129 2.16 -9.17 -12.99
C ARG A 129 3.44 -8.37 -13.05
N GLY A 130 4.10 -8.19 -11.91
CA GLY A 130 5.37 -7.46 -11.79
C GLY A 130 6.09 -7.71 -10.47
N ILE A 131 7.27 -7.12 -10.30
CA ILE A 131 8.02 -7.09 -9.03
C ILE A 131 8.02 -5.68 -8.44
N CYS A 132 8.56 -5.51 -7.23
CA CYS A 132 8.50 -4.26 -6.48
C CYS A 132 8.90 -2.98 -7.26
N THR A 133 9.88 -3.07 -8.17
CA THR A 133 10.26 -1.95 -9.05
C THR A 133 9.25 -1.67 -10.16
N ASP A 134 8.60 -2.70 -10.71
CA ASP A 134 7.56 -2.54 -11.73
C ASP A 134 6.31 -1.89 -11.14
N TYR A 135 5.89 -2.35 -9.94
CA TYR A 135 4.84 -1.69 -9.18
C TYR A 135 5.19 -0.23 -8.90
N THR A 136 6.41 0.05 -8.40
CA THR A 136 6.83 1.43 -8.14
C THR A 136 6.68 2.33 -9.38
N VAL A 137 7.12 1.86 -10.55
CA VAL A 137 7.00 2.60 -11.82
C VAL A 137 5.53 2.77 -12.22
N LEU A 138 4.71 1.72 -12.11
CA LEU A 138 3.29 1.76 -12.41
C LEU A 138 2.52 2.72 -11.49
N THR A 139 2.72 2.63 -10.18
CA THR A 139 2.08 3.51 -9.19
C THR A 139 2.43 4.98 -9.46
N LEU A 140 3.70 5.29 -9.75
CA LEU A 140 4.12 6.65 -10.12
C LEU A 140 3.42 7.13 -11.39
N ALA A 141 3.38 6.30 -12.43
CA ALA A 141 2.74 6.64 -13.70
C ALA A 141 1.22 6.84 -13.55
N LEU A 142 0.55 6.03 -12.74
CA LEU A 142 -0.88 6.21 -12.42
C LEU A 142 -1.13 7.54 -11.71
N LEU A 143 -0.29 7.94 -10.74
CA LEU A 143 -0.40 9.25 -10.10
C LEU A 143 -0.27 10.39 -11.12
N PHE A 144 0.67 10.28 -12.05
CA PHE A 144 0.85 11.30 -13.10
C PHE A 144 -0.31 11.32 -14.10
N ALA A 145 -0.86 10.15 -14.46
CA ALA A 145 -2.09 10.06 -15.26
C ALA A 145 -3.31 10.65 -14.52
N MET A 146 -3.31 10.63 -13.19
CA MET A 146 -4.28 11.34 -12.35
C MET A 146 -3.99 12.84 -12.19
N ASN A 147 -3.08 13.42 -12.98
CA ASN A 147 -2.68 14.83 -12.95
C ASN A 147 -1.91 15.27 -11.69
N TYR A 148 -1.33 14.36 -10.91
CA TYR A 148 -0.30 14.75 -9.94
C TYR A 148 0.98 15.08 -10.70
N THR A 149 1.73 16.10 -10.27
CA THR A 149 2.97 16.52 -10.93
C THR A 149 4.23 16.16 -10.15
N GLU A 150 4.05 15.61 -8.95
CA GLU A 150 5.13 15.27 -8.04
C GLU A 150 4.77 14.04 -7.23
N ALA A 151 5.69 13.08 -7.22
CA ALA A 151 5.65 11.88 -6.39
C ALA A 151 7.09 11.50 -6.02
N TYR A 152 7.26 10.39 -5.30
CA TYR A 152 8.56 10.00 -4.78
C TYR A 152 8.75 8.48 -4.89
N ALA A 153 9.99 8.03 -4.84
CA ALA A 153 10.33 6.60 -4.83
C ALA A 153 11.37 6.32 -3.74
N LEU A 154 11.27 5.14 -3.13
CA LEU A 154 12.29 4.58 -2.26
C LEU A 154 12.98 3.41 -2.95
N GLU A 155 14.30 3.37 -2.86
CA GLU A 155 15.10 2.19 -3.13
C GLU A 155 15.76 1.74 -1.83
N ILE A 156 15.34 0.59 -1.32
CA ILE A 156 15.55 0.12 0.04
C ILE A 156 16.62 -0.96 0.07
N ASN A 157 17.54 -0.84 1.02
CA ASN A 157 18.53 -1.85 1.37
C ASN A 157 18.17 -2.48 2.70
N PHE A 158 18.27 -3.80 2.80
CA PHE A 158 18.13 -4.51 4.08
C PHE A 158 19.49 -4.90 4.66
N GLU A 159 19.57 -5.04 5.98
CA GLU A 159 20.73 -5.59 6.65
C GLU A 159 20.93 -7.06 6.24
N ASN A 160 22.17 -7.46 5.96
CA ASN A 160 22.55 -8.84 5.64
C ASN A 160 21.77 -9.48 4.48
N SER A 161 21.27 -8.67 3.54
CA SER A 161 20.54 -9.14 2.37
C SER A 161 21.17 -8.59 1.10
N GLU A 162 21.34 -9.45 0.10
CA GLU A 162 21.71 -9.03 -1.26
C GLU A 162 20.49 -8.57 -2.06
N THR A 163 19.26 -8.82 -1.57
CA THR A 163 18.02 -8.28 -2.14
C THR A 163 17.49 -7.14 -1.28
N GLY A 164 17.03 -6.08 -1.92
CA GLY A 164 16.43 -4.86 -1.43
C GLY A 164 14.99 -4.74 -1.94
N HIS A 165 14.38 -3.57 -1.81
CA HIS A 165 12.98 -3.35 -2.17
C HIS A 165 12.79 -1.97 -2.81
N ALA A 166 11.68 -1.74 -3.50
CA ALA A 166 11.26 -0.42 -3.92
C ALA A 166 9.78 -0.21 -3.70
N ALA A 167 9.42 1.02 -3.40
CA ALA A 167 8.05 1.46 -3.25
C ALA A 167 7.91 2.91 -3.75
N ALA A 168 6.72 3.25 -4.22
CA ALA A 168 6.34 4.63 -4.50
C ALA A 168 5.89 5.33 -3.22
N LEU A 169 5.89 6.67 -3.23
CA LEU A 169 5.42 7.47 -2.11
C LEU A 169 4.73 8.74 -2.60
N VAL A 170 3.83 9.23 -1.77
CA VAL A 170 3.29 10.58 -1.84
C VAL A 170 3.70 11.38 -0.61
N LYS A 171 3.67 12.71 -0.75
CA LYS A 171 3.90 13.63 0.35
C LYS A 171 2.63 14.40 0.66
N ILE A 172 2.04 14.16 1.83
CA ILE A 172 0.80 14.79 2.28
C ILE A 172 1.12 15.57 3.56
N ASN A 173 0.80 16.87 3.57
CA ASN A 173 1.02 17.74 4.73
C ASN A 173 2.47 17.70 5.28
N GLY A 174 3.45 17.52 4.40
CA GLY A 174 4.86 17.49 4.76
C GLY A 174 5.41 16.12 5.16
N LYS A 175 4.57 15.09 5.27
CA LYS A 175 4.95 13.72 5.65
C LYS A 175 4.93 12.77 4.46
N PHE A 176 5.78 11.76 4.49
CA PHE A 176 5.85 10.74 3.45
C PHE A 176 4.95 9.55 3.78
N PHE A 177 4.25 9.07 2.77
CA PHE A 177 3.39 7.89 2.86
C PHE A 177 3.75 6.91 1.76
N VAL A 178 4.03 5.67 2.16
CA VAL A 178 4.53 4.59 1.31
C VAL A 178 3.36 3.86 0.67
N LEU A 179 3.46 3.68 -0.65
CA LEU A 179 2.52 2.97 -1.51
C LEU A 179 3.22 1.69 -1.99
N ASP A 180 2.88 0.56 -1.38
CA ASP A 180 3.56 -0.72 -1.61
C ASP A 180 2.57 -1.82 -1.98
N GLN A 181 2.15 -1.82 -3.25
CA GLN A 181 1.45 -2.89 -3.97
C GLN A 181 0.02 -3.21 -3.51
N LYS A 182 -0.32 -2.94 -2.25
CA LYS A 182 -1.64 -3.19 -1.66
C LYS A 182 -1.90 -2.33 -0.43
N PRO A 183 -3.17 -2.14 -0.04
CA PRO A 183 -3.51 -1.44 1.18
C PRO A 183 -2.99 -2.16 2.45
N PRO A 184 -2.79 -1.43 3.56
CA PRO A 184 -3.01 0.01 3.70
C PRO A 184 -1.80 0.85 3.25
N VAL A 185 -2.05 2.13 3.00
CA VAL A 185 -1.00 3.15 2.94
C VAL A 185 -0.35 3.29 4.33
N MET A 186 0.98 3.34 4.39
CA MET A 186 1.74 3.40 5.65
C MET A 186 2.58 4.68 5.72
N ASP A 187 2.73 5.27 6.91
CA ASP A 187 3.82 6.24 7.13
C ASP A 187 5.18 5.52 7.18
N LEU A 188 6.28 6.29 7.15
CA LEU A 188 7.63 5.71 7.15
C LEU A 188 7.90 4.85 8.41
N GLY A 189 7.41 5.24 9.57
CA GLY A 189 7.63 4.50 10.81
C GLY A 189 6.92 3.16 10.81
N SER A 190 5.61 3.17 10.50
CA SER A 190 4.80 1.96 10.30
C SER A 190 5.43 1.04 9.25
N TYR A 191 5.93 1.60 8.15
CA TYR A 191 6.56 0.82 7.07
C TYR A 191 7.89 0.17 7.50
N TYR A 192 8.73 0.88 8.27
CA TYR A 192 9.93 0.27 8.86
C TYR A 192 9.57 -0.86 9.83
N LEU A 193 8.54 -0.66 10.68
CA LEU A 193 8.09 -1.67 11.62
C LEU A 193 7.45 -2.88 10.93
N HIS A 194 6.74 -2.68 9.82
CA HIS A 194 6.23 -3.75 8.95
C HIS A 194 7.37 -4.68 8.53
N TRP A 195 8.40 -4.14 7.88
CA TRP A 195 9.54 -4.93 7.42
C TRP A 195 10.22 -5.67 8.58
N LYS A 196 10.40 -4.99 9.72
CA LYS A 196 11.12 -5.55 10.87
C LYS A 196 10.33 -6.64 11.60
N LYS A 197 9.04 -6.40 11.88
CA LYS A 197 8.22 -7.28 12.75
C LYS A 197 7.45 -8.33 11.95
N VAL A 198 7.06 -8.04 10.71
CA VAL A 198 6.22 -8.92 9.88
C VAL A 198 7.08 -9.69 8.88
N GLU A 199 7.90 -9.00 8.11
CA GLU A 199 8.74 -9.63 7.07
C GLU A 199 10.09 -10.15 7.61
N GLY A 200 10.43 -9.81 8.85
CA GLY A 200 11.67 -10.24 9.51
C GLY A 200 12.96 -9.65 8.90
N LYS A 201 12.86 -8.50 8.22
CA LYS A 201 14.00 -7.79 7.61
C LYS A 201 14.18 -6.40 8.22
N THR A 202 15.42 -6.04 8.52
CA THR A 202 15.74 -4.69 9.00
C THR A 202 16.18 -3.83 7.84
N ILE A 203 15.52 -2.70 7.59
CA ILE A 203 16.00 -1.69 6.64
C ILE A 203 17.32 -1.11 7.16
N SER A 204 18.37 -1.17 6.35
CA SER A 204 19.68 -0.58 6.67
C SER A 204 19.76 0.88 6.24
N ASN A 205 19.25 1.19 5.05
CA ASN A 205 19.03 2.53 4.52
C ASN A 205 18.07 2.46 3.34
N ALA A 206 17.58 3.62 2.89
CA ALA A 206 16.86 3.74 1.63
C ALA A 206 17.25 5.03 0.92
N THR A 207 17.51 4.95 -0.39
CA THR A 207 17.66 6.15 -1.22
C THR A 207 16.28 6.71 -1.52
N LEU A 208 16.08 8.00 -1.26
CA LEU A 208 14.85 8.72 -1.55
C LEU A 208 15.02 9.55 -2.82
N TYR A 209 14.14 9.30 -3.79
CA TYR A 209 14.06 10.03 -5.04
C TYR A 209 12.80 10.87 -5.07
N ARG A 210 12.92 12.11 -5.55
CA ARG A 210 11.81 12.96 -5.97
C ARG A 210 11.60 12.75 -7.47
N VAL A 211 10.37 12.54 -7.87
CA VAL A 211 9.98 12.32 -9.27
C VAL A 211 9.03 13.44 -9.67
N LEU A 212 9.43 14.23 -10.66
CA LEU A 212 8.64 15.32 -11.21
C LEU A 212 8.09 14.93 -12.57
N TRP A 213 6.82 15.23 -12.78
CA TRP A 213 6.13 15.03 -14.04
C TRP A 213 5.85 16.38 -14.72
N GLY A 214 6.21 16.45 -16.01
CA GLY A 214 5.93 17.55 -16.92
C GLY A 214 5.71 16.97 -18.32
N ASP A 215 6.61 17.26 -19.27
CA ASP A 215 6.60 16.61 -20.59
C ASP A 215 7.22 15.20 -20.55
N ARG A 216 8.01 14.91 -19.51
CA ARG A 216 8.65 13.63 -19.24
C ARG A 216 8.91 13.50 -17.74
N ALA A 217 9.12 12.29 -17.25
CA ALA A 217 9.56 12.09 -15.87
C ALA A 217 11.00 12.61 -15.68
N GLN A 218 11.24 13.24 -14.55
CA GLN A 218 12.57 13.68 -14.10
C GLN A 218 12.81 13.20 -12.68
N VAL A 219 13.96 12.59 -12.43
CA VAL A 219 14.28 11.97 -11.14
C VAL A 219 15.44 12.70 -10.47
N GLU A 220 15.22 13.12 -9.23
CA GLU A 220 16.23 13.75 -8.39
C GLU A 220 16.45 12.92 -7.12
N LYS A 221 17.69 12.48 -6.88
CA LYS A 221 18.06 11.92 -5.58
C LYS A 221 18.12 13.02 -4.52
N ILE A 222 17.15 13.03 -3.62
CA ILE A 222 17.02 14.08 -2.59
C ILE A 222 17.59 13.69 -1.22
N GLY A 223 17.90 12.42 -1.00
CA GLY A 223 18.51 11.99 0.25
C GLY A 223 18.71 10.48 0.39
N VAL A 224 19.23 10.10 1.56
CA VAL A 224 19.28 8.72 2.04
C VAL A 224 18.68 8.71 3.44
N LEU A 225 17.67 7.88 3.65
CA LEU A 225 17.02 7.66 4.93
C LEU A 225 17.69 6.50 5.65
N TYR A 226 17.88 6.64 6.95
CA TYR A 226 18.36 5.63 7.88
C TYR A 226 17.26 5.25 8.87
N PRO A 227 17.39 4.14 9.63
CA PRO A 227 16.34 3.69 10.55
C PRO A 227 15.78 4.76 11.50
N SER A 228 16.62 5.70 11.96
CA SER A 228 16.19 6.81 12.80
C SER A 228 15.25 7.79 12.09
N ASP A 229 15.42 7.97 10.79
CA ASP A 229 14.58 8.87 9.99
C ASP A 229 13.20 8.27 9.79
N PHE A 230 13.11 6.96 9.52
CA PHE A 230 11.83 6.25 9.45
C PHE A 230 11.07 6.31 10.78
N LEU A 231 11.74 5.92 11.87
CA LEU A 231 11.12 5.87 13.21
C LEU A 231 10.76 7.27 13.75
N GLY A 232 11.33 8.33 13.19
CA GLY A 232 10.97 9.71 13.55
C GLY A 232 9.56 10.12 13.09
N GLU A 233 8.98 9.40 12.12
CA GLU A 233 7.63 9.66 11.59
C GLU A 233 6.57 8.66 12.08
N ASP A 234 6.95 7.71 12.94
CA ASP A 234 6.07 6.65 13.45
C ASP A 234 4.86 7.21 14.21
N TYR A 235 3.67 6.73 13.86
CA TYR A 235 2.45 7.03 14.58
C TYR A 235 2.02 5.87 15.48
N THR A 236 1.86 6.14 16.78
CA THR A 236 1.32 5.15 17.71
C THR A 236 -0.19 5.24 17.80
N PHE A 237 -0.89 4.18 17.38
CA PHE A 237 -2.34 4.06 17.50
C PHE A 237 -2.82 4.17 18.95
N THR A 238 -3.90 4.91 19.16
CA THR A 238 -4.45 5.20 20.48
C THR A 238 -5.89 4.72 20.64
N ASN A 239 -6.37 4.69 21.90
CA ASN A 239 -7.79 4.47 22.17
C ASN A 239 -8.69 5.54 21.55
N PHE A 240 -8.18 6.75 21.32
CA PHE A 240 -8.95 7.78 20.63
C PHE A 240 -9.20 7.40 19.17
N ASP A 241 -8.18 6.89 18.48
CA ASP A 241 -8.29 6.40 17.10
C ASP A 241 -9.24 5.21 16.99
N ALA A 242 -9.14 4.28 17.94
CA ALA A 242 -10.06 3.14 18.02
C ALA A 242 -11.52 3.60 18.13
N ASN A 243 -11.81 4.54 19.03
CA ASN A 243 -13.16 5.11 19.15
C ASN A 243 -13.59 5.82 17.86
N ARG A 244 -12.71 6.60 17.23
CA ARG A 244 -13.02 7.27 15.96
C ARG A 244 -13.34 6.28 14.85
N LEU A 245 -12.55 5.20 14.70
CA LEU A 245 -12.82 4.15 13.72
C LEU A 245 -14.18 3.50 13.98
N ALA A 246 -14.47 3.16 15.24
CA ALA A 246 -15.77 2.61 15.61
C ALA A 246 -16.92 3.55 15.22
N PHE A 247 -16.79 4.86 15.47
CA PHE A 247 -17.79 5.84 15.07
C PHE A 247 -17.95 5.95 13.56
N GLY A 248 -16.85 6.05 12.81
CA GLY A 248 -16.90 6.10 11.35
C GLY A 248 -17.58 4.86 10.75
N ILE A 249 -17.23 3.66 11.23
CA ILE A 249 -17.88 2.41 10.78
C ILE A 249 -19.38 2.42 11.12
N MET A 250 -19.76 2.90 12.31
CA MET A 250 -21.18 3.03 12.68
C MET A 250 -21.91 4.01 11.76
N GLU A 251 -21.30 5.14 11.40
CA GLU A 251 -21.89 6.11 10.47
C GLU A 251 -22.11 5.52 9.07
N ARG A 252 -21.16 4.72 8.55
CA ARG A 252 -21.34 4.00 7.28
C ARG A 252 -22.52 3.01 7.35
N ILE A 253 -22.63 2.26 8.45
CA ILE A 253 -23.76 1.35 8.68
C ILE A 253 -25.09 2.10 8.76
N GLU A 254 -25.19 3.20 9.54
CA GLU A 254 -26.42 3.99 9.67
C GLU A 254 -26.87 4.60 8.34
N SER A 255 -25.91 4.97 7.48
CA SER A 255 -26.16 5.52 6.15
C SER A 255 -26.76 4.48 5.18
N GLU A 256 -26.22 3.26 5.16
CA GLU A 256 -26.65 2.21 4.21
C GLU A 256 -27.83 1.36 4.73
N PHE A 257 -27.99 1.23 6.05
CA PHE A 257 -29.05 0.45 6.72
C PHE A 257 -29.90 1.34 7.64
N PRO A 258 -30.81 2.17 7.10
CA PRO A 258 -31.54 3.19 7.88
C PRO A 258 -32.50 2.62 8.95
N ASP A 259 -32.89 1.35 8.83
CA ASP A 259 -33.73 0.67 9.81
C ASP A 259 -32.94 0.12 11.02
N LEU A 260 -31.61 0.06 10.91
CA LEU A 260 -30.71 -0.45 11.93
C LEU A 260 -30.23 0.69 12.84
N LYS A 261 -30.63 0.67 14.12
CA LYS A 261 -30.40 1.78 15.05
C LYS A 261 -29.22 1.53 15.98
N LYS A 262 -28.30 2.48 16.09
CA LYS A 262 -27.24 2.43 17.10
C LYS A 262 -27.84 2.41 18.52
N ASP A 263 -27.36 1.52 19.38
CA ASP A 263 -27.79 1.45 20.79
C ASP A 263 -26.60 1.19 21.73
N GLU A 264 -26.30 2.18 22.59
CA GLU A 264 -25.19 2.14 23.54
C GLU A 264 -25.31 1.01 24.58
N ASN A 265 -26.50 0.46 24.82
CA ASN A 265 -26.66 -0.68 25.74
C ASN A 265 -25.92 -1.93 25.21
N LEU A 266 -25.67 -2.00 23.90
CA LEU A 266 -24.93 -3.08 23.26
C LEU A 266 -23.41 -2.93 23.39
N LYS A 267 -22.90 -1.79 23.87
CA LYS A 267 -21.45 -1.53 24.05
C LYS A 267 -20.76 -2.55 24.96
N SER A 268 -21.50 -3.17 25.88
CA SER A 268 -20.98 -4.23 26.74
C SER A 268 -20.71 -5.56 26.02
N GLY A 269 -21.03 -5.66 24.73
CA GLY A 269 -20.99 -6.90 23.95
C GLY A 269 -22.13 -7.86 24.28
N LYS A 270 -23.05 -7.48 25.17
CA LYS A 270 -24.14 -8.34 25.67
C LYS A 270 -25.50 -7.73 25.34
N PRO A 271 -26.34 -8.39 24.53
CA PRO A 271 -27.67 -7.93 24.19
C PRO A 271 -28.66 -8.22 25.35
N ILE A 272 -28.41 -7.64 26.53
CA ILE A 272 -29.28 -7.78 27.71
C ILE A 272 -30.51 -6.89 27.50
N GLY A 273 -31.72 -7.47 27.60
CA GLY A 273 -32.97 -6.75 27.37
C GLY A 273 -33.50 -6.82 25.92
N TYR A 274 -32.87 -7.63 25.09
CA TYR A 274 -33.23 -7.86 23.68
C TYR A 274 -33.79 -9.28 23.47
N SER A 275 -34.65 -9.46 22.47
CA SER A 275 -35.26 -10.75 22.14
C SER A 275 -34.26 -11.74 21.54
N SER A 276 -33.29 -11.22 20.79
CA SER A 276 -32.14 -11.99 20.28
C SER A 276 -30.94 -11.06 20.03
N GLY A 277 -29.75 -11.66 19.91
CA GLY A 277 -28.57 -10.93 19.47
C GLY A 277 -27.49 -11.83 18.92
N LYS A 278 -26.59 -11.23 18.15
CA LYS A 278 -25.49 -11.90 17.45
C LYS A 278 -24.25 -11.02 17.51
N ARG A 279 -23.09 -11.68 17.49
CA ARG A 279 -21.80 -11.01 17.55
C ARG A 279 -20.88 -11.53 16.46
N TRP A 280 -20.30 -10.59 15.74
CA TRP A 280 -19.23 -10.78 14.78
C TRP A 280 -17.95 -10.20 15.34
N LEU A 281 -16.87 -10.99 15.31
CA LEU A 281 -15.54 -10.54 15.67
C LEU A 281 -14.63 -10.73 14.45
N MET A 282 -14.04 -9.62 14.01
CA MET A 282 -13.07 -9.58 12.92
C MET A 282 -11.71 -9.12 13.45
N THR A 283 -10.65 -9.70 12.91
CA THR A 283 -9.27 -9.29 13.17
C THR A 283 -8.66 -8.81 11.88
N PHE A 284 -8.08 -7.62 11.91
CA PHE A 284 -7.26 -7.05 10.85
C PHE A 284 -5.80 -7.08 11.33
N PRO A 285 -5.01 -8.06 10.86
CA PRO A 285 -3.65 -8.27 11.34
C PRO A 285 -2.77 -7.05 11.08
N ASN A 286 -2.04 -6.58 12.11
CA ASN A 286 -1.13 -5.42 12.05
C ASN A 286 -1.78 -4.06 11.75
N PHE A 287 -3.10 -3.96 11.56
CA PHE A 287 -3.75 -2.69 11.18
C PHE A 287 -3.66 -1.61 12.26
N ALA A 288 -3.46 -1.97 13.54
CA ALA A 288 -3.20 -0.96 14.56
C ALA A 288 -1.79 -0.37 14.41
N MET A 289 -0.82 -1.13 13.91
CA MET A 289 0.53 -0.64 13.60
C MET A 289 0.57 0.21 12.32
N TYR A 290 -0.28 -0.09 11.34
CA TYR A 290 -0.31 0.63 10.06
C TYR A 290 -1.17 1.88 10.06
N TYR A 291 -2.07 2.02 11.04
CA TYR A 291 -3.01 3.13 11.06
C TYR A 291 -2.30 4.48 11.18
N THR A 292 -2.74 5.43 10.37
CA THR A 292 -2.38 6.83 10.51
C THR A 292 -3.66 7.68 10.49
N PRO A 293 -3.75 8.77 11.29
CA PRO A 293 -4.92 9.65 11.27
C PRO A 293 -5.15 10.34 9.92
N GLU A 294 -4.09 10.45 9.10
CA GLU A 294 -4.15 11.05 7.77
C GLU A 294 -5.05 10.26 6.83
N PHE A 295 -5.08 8.93 6.98
CA PHE A 295 -5.88 8.00 6.16
C PHE A 295 -7.12 7.47 6.89
N HIS A 296 -7.62 8.19 7.89
CA HIS A 296 -8.68 7.71 8.77
C HIS A 296 -9.92 7.22 8.01
N GLU A 297 -10.40 8.01 7.04
CA GLU A 297 -11.59 7.67 6.26
C GLU A 297 -11.38 6.41 5.41
N GLN A 298 -10.20 6.25 4.81
CA GLN A 298 -9.90 5.06 4.02
C GLN A 298 -9.83 3.80 4.89
N PHE A 299 -9.29 3.90 6.11
CA PHE A 299 -9.36 2.80 7.07
C PHE A 299 -10.80 2.46 7.47
N VAL A 300 -11.65 3.47 7.70
CA VAL A 300 -13.08 3.26 7.98
C VAL A 300 -13.75 2.52 6.83
N ASP A 301 -13.54 2.99 5.60
CA ASP A 301 -14.20 2.46 4.40
C ASP A 301 -13.73 1.06 4.05
N TYR A 302 -12.44 0.79 4.21
CA TYR A 302 -11.87 -0.53 4.02
C TYR A 302 -12.40 -1.55 5.03
N ILE A 303 -12.43 -1.19 6.32
CA ILE A 303 -12.96 -2.07 7.37
C ILE A 303 -14.46 -2.30 7.17
N TYR A 304 -15.21 -1.25 6.85
CA TYR A 304 -16.64 -1.34 6.58
C TYR A 304 -16.94 -2.22 5.36
N SER A 305 -16.19 -2.06 4.27
CA SER A 305 -16.34 -2.90 3.07
C SER A 305 -16.08 -4.37 3.40
N ASN A 306 -15.05 -4.70 4.18
CA ASN A 306 -14.79 -6.07 4.63
C ASN A 306 -15.93 -6.65 5.50
N LEU A 307 -16.57 -5.83 6.34
CA LEU A 307 -17.78 -6.23 7.08
C LEU A 307 -18.93 -6.52 6.11
N LYS A 308 -19.17 -5.63 5.15
CA LYS A 308 -20.29 -5.69 4.21
C LYS A 308 -20.15 -6.81 3.18
N ASP A 309 -18.94 -7.06 2.71
CA ASP A 309 -18.67 -8.06 1.66
C ASP A 309 -18.69 -9.49 2.22
N THR A 310 -18.76 -9.63 3.55
CA THR A 310 -19.02 -10.91 4.21
C THR A 310 -20.52 -11.24 4.14
N PRO A 311 -20.95 -12.25 3.35
CA PRO A 311 -22.37 -12.47 3.06
C PRO A 311 -23.25 -12.69 4.30
N GLU A 312 -22.72 -13.38 5.32
CA GLU A 312 -23.44 -13.62 6.56
C GLU A 312 -23.63 -12.36 7.40
N ILE A 313 -22.66 -11.45 7.40
CA ILE A 313 -22.75 -10.16 8.09
C ILE A 313 -23.75 -9.27 7.37
N LEU A 314 -23.66 -9.19 6.04
CA LEU A 314 -24.60 -8.44 5.20
C LEU A 314 -26.05 -8.86 5.43
N ALA A 315 -26.30 -10.18 5.45
CA ALA A 315 -27.62 -10.73 5.73
C ALA A 315 -28.13 -10.32 7.12
N ASP A 316 -27.28 -10.34 8.14
CA ASP A 316 -27.68 -9.91 9.48
C ASP A 316 -27.88 -8.40 9.59
N LEU A 317 -27.09 -7.57 8.90
CA LEU A 317 -27.28 -6.11 8.90
C LEU A 317 -28.70 -5.73 8.40
N GLY A 318 -29.28 -6.52 7.49
CA GLY A 318 -30.65 -6.35 7.00
C GLY A 318 -31.76 -7.00 7.85
N ASP A 319 -31.44 -7.86 8.83
CA ASP A 319 -32.43 -8.65 9.61
C ASP A 319 -32.48 -8.25 11.10
N TYR A 320 -31.59 -7.37 11.55
CA TYR A 320 -31.53 -6.88 12.92
C TYR A 320 -32.02 -5.44 13.02
N SER A 321 -32.35 -4.98 14.24
CA SER A 321 -32.94 -3.65 14.47
C SER A 321 -32.04 -2.71 15.25
N TYR A 322 -31.07 -3.25 15.98
CA TYR A 322 -30.12 -2.49 16.78
C TYR A 322 -28.71 -2.99 16.58
N PHE A 323 -27.74 -2.09 16.70
CA PHE A 323 -26.34 -2.45 16.59
C PHE A 323 -25.39 -1.58 17.42
N TRP A 324 -24.17 -2.08 17.59
CA TRP A 324 -23.03 -1.35 18.12
C TRP A 324 -21.74 -1.90 17.54
N VAL A 325 -20.76 -1.03 17.29
CA VAL A 325 -19.40 -1.41 16.88
C VAL A 325 -18.41 -1.01 17.97
N ASP A 326 -17.55 -1.94 18.37
CA ASP A 326 -16.38 -1.67 19.19
C ASP A 326 -15.11 -1.97 18.39
N VAL A 327 -14.11 -1.09 18.52
CA VAL A 327 -12.81 -1.26 17.88
C VAL A 327 -11.75 -1.12 18.96
N LYS A 328 -10.75 -2.01 18.95
CA LYS A 328 -9.62 -1.97 19.88
C LYS A 328 -8.37 -2.54 19.25
N ALA A 329 -7.22 -2.07 19.71
CA ALA A 329 -5.95 -2.72 19.40
C ALA A 329 -5.71 -3.90 20.36
N GLU A 330 -5.20 -5.00 19.82
CA GLU A 330 -4.69 -6.14 20.58
C GLU A 330 -3.26 -6.44 20.10
N GLY A 331 -2.28 -5.81 20.74
CA GLY A 331 -0.93 -5.74 20.19
C GLY A 331 -0.90 -4.86 18.95
N GLU A 332 -0.38 -5.39 17.85
CA GLU A 332 -0.33 -4.69 16.54
C GLU A 332 -1.62 -4.89 15.72
N ASP A 333 -2.48 -5.83 16.12
CA ASP A 333 -3.72 -6.15 15.42
C ASP A 333 -4.85 -5.20 15.80
N LEU A 334 -5.73 -4.92 14.84
CA LEU A 334 -7.00 -4.25 15.10
C LEU A 334 -8.13 -5.28 15.20
N LYS A 335 -8.89 -5.25 16.31
CA LYS A 335 -10.08 -6.07 16.52
C LYS A 335 -11.32 -5.21 16.34
N VAL A 336 -12.25 -5.68 15.52
CA VAL A 336 -13.54 -5.03 15.27
C VAL A 336 -14.65 -5.98 15.70
N GLU A 337 -15.47 -5.55 16.65
CA GLU A 337 -16.60 -6.30 17.19
C GLU A 337 -17.90 -5.61 16.78
N LEU A 338 -18.70 -6.27 15.93
CA LEU A 338 -20.05 -5.83 15.58
C LEU A 338 -21.07 -6.65 16.38
N VAL A 339 -21.89 -5.96 17.16
CA VAL A 339 -22.96 -6.54 17.97
C VAL A 339 -24.29 -6.14 17.35
N LEU A 340 -25.14 -7.12 17.09
CA LEU A 340 -26.48 -6.94 16.51
C LEU A 340 -27.54 -7.46 17.47
N ALA A 341 -28.68 -6.78 17.56
CA ALA A 341 -29.80 -7.20 18.42
C ALA A 341 -31.19 -6.92 17.84
N ARG A 342 -32.17 -7.75 18.25
CA ARG A 342 -33.60 -7.56 17.97
C ARG A 342 -34.33 -7.23 19.26
N LYS A 343 -35.37 -6.41 19.17
CA LYS A 343 -36.22 -6.12 20.33
C LYS A 343 -37.28 -7.17 20.54
#